data_AF-A0A3S4TZM9-F1
#
_entry.id   AF-A0A3S4TZM9-F1
#
_cell.length_a   1.000
_cell.length_b   1.000
_cell.length_c   1.000
_cell.angle_alpha   90.00
_cell.angle_beta   90.00
_cell.angle_gamma   90.00
#
_symmetry.space_group_name_H-M   'P 1'
#
loop_
_entity.id
_entity.type
_entity.pdbx_description
1 polymer ?
#
loop_
_entity_poly.entity_id
_entity_poly.type
_entity_poly.pdbx_seq_one_letter_code
_entity_poly.pdbx_strand_id
1 'polypeptide(L)'
;MDGRGNLANARLVDGRTLDGKKYIDEVFTAGHGKLYQSDGRHRVNPTEGYGTGGLLDGKKHMLSLTWNAPIEAFTREGDFFEAQGVDGVYLHFHKANEFIGITERLPTFICNDVIKSPDVPKYIADYKTHLNRVFG
;
A
#
# COMPACT_ATOMS: atom_id res chain seq x y z
N MET A 1 10.32 6.37 28.12
CA MET A 1 10.00 6.80 26.75
C MET A 1 10.80 5.89 25.83
N ASP A 2 10.25 4.73 25.49
CA ASP A 2 10.93 3.77 24.62
C ASP A 2 10.64 4.13 23.16
N GLY A 3 11.71 4.45 22.42
CA GLY A 3 11.67 4.89 21.03
C GLY A 3 11.38 3.77 20.03
N ARG A 4 10.28 3.03 20.21
CA ARG A 4 9.76 2.13 19.18
C ARG A 4 8.87 2.92 18.23
N GLY A 5 9.51 3.76 17.40
CA GLY A 5 8.86 4.37 16.26
C GLY A 5 8.32 3.26 15.35
N ASN A 6 7.01 3.26 15.15
CA ASN A 6 6.30 2.30 14.31
C ASN A 6 6.83 2.44 12.86
N LEU A 7 7.66 1.49 12.42
CA LEU A 7 8.42 1.53 11.17
C LEU A 7 7.57 1.33 9.90
N ALA A 8 6.25 1.24 10.02
CA ALA A 8 5.35 1.19 8.87
C ALA A 8 4.22 2.22 9.05
N ASN A 9 4.30 3.32 8.29
CA ASN A 9 3.18 4.17 7.89
C ASN A 9 2.52 5.12 8.92
N ALA A 10 2.99 5.24 10.16
CA ALA A 10 2.45 6.25 11.08
C ALA A 10 3.20 7.58 10.95
N ARG A 11 2.59 8.60 10.32
CA ARG A 11 3.01 10.00 10.48
C ARG A 11 2.02 10.74 11.37
N LEU A 12 2.54 11.52 12.30
CA LEU A 12 1.74 12.45 13.11
C LEU A 12 1.43 13.68 12.26
N VAL A 13 0.14 13.99 12.10
CA VAL A 13 -0.32 15.30 11.64
C VAL A 13 -1.30 15.80 12.71
N ASP A 14 -1.06 16.99 13.25
CA ASP A 14 -1.94 17.62 14.26
C ASP A 14 -2.14 16.77 15.54
N GLY A 15 -1.06 16.17 16.06
CA GLY A 15 -1.08 15.41 17.32
C GLY A 15 -1.86 14.08 17.27
N ARG A 16 -2.40 13.71 16.10
CA ARG A 16 -3.09 12.43 15.88
C ARG A 16 -2.22 11.53 15.01
N THR A 17 -2.07 10.28 15.46
CA THR A 17 -1.51 9.22 14.63
C THR A 17 -2.46 8.98 13.46
N LEU A 18 -2.04 9.33 12.24
CA LEU A 18 -2.70 8.83 11.03
C LEU A 18 -2.25 7.39 10.87
N ASP A 19 -3.02 6.48 11.46
CA ASP A 19 -2.87 5.06 11.22
C ASP A 19 -3.59 4.72 9.92
N GLY A 20 -2.82 4.46 8.86
CA GLY A 20 -3.37 4.07 7.56
C GLY A 20 -4.28 2.84 7.64
N LYS A 21 -4.03 1.93 8.58
CA LYS A 21 -4.90 0.76 8.81
C LYS A 21 -6.22 1.17 9.42
N LYS A 22 -6.21 2.05 10.42
CA LYS A 22 -7.44 2.60 11.02
C LYS A 22 -8.29 3.32 9.97
N TYR A 23 -7.68 4.14 9.13
CA TYR A 23 -8.41 4.83 8.05
C TYR A 23 -9.07 3.82 7.10
N ILE A 24 -8.32 2.81 6.65
CA ILE A 24 -8.88 1.74 5.79
C ILE A 24 -10.02 1.03 6.52
N ASP A 25 -9.84 0.65 7.78
CA ASP A 25 -10.86 -0.06 8.55
C ASP A 25 -12.13 0.75 8.68
N GLU A 26 -12.04 2.03 9.05
CA GLU A 26 -13.20 2.90 9.24
C GLU A 26 -13.87 3.22 7.89
N VAL A 27 -13.09 3.62 6.88
CA VAL A 27 -13.64 4.09 5.60
C VAL A 27 -14.12 2.94 4.73
N PHE A 28 -13.36 1.85 4.61
CA PHE A 28 -13.78 0.73 3.76
C PHE A 28 -15.00 0.06 4.36
N THR A 29 -15.03 -0.18 5.68
CA THR A 29 -16.20 -0.77 6.36
C THR A 29 -17.43 0.12 6.25
N ALA A 30 -17.30 1.42 6.52
CA ALA A 30 -18.43 2.36 6.36
C ALA A 30 -18.86 2.52 4.90
N GLY A 31 -17.99 2.16 3.96
CA GLY A 31 -18.23 2.17 2.52
C GLY A 31 -19.06 1.01 1.99
N HIS A 32 -19.57 0.10 2.83
CA HIS A 32 -20.45 -0.98 2.37
C HIS A 32 -21.66 -0.44 1.57
N GLY A 33 -21.96 -1.05 0.43
CA GLY A 33 -22.97 -0.61 -0.54
C GLY A 33 -22.53 0.55 -1.45
N LYS A 34 -21.31 1.10 -1.28
CA LYS A 34 -20.75 2.16 -2.12
C LYS A 34 -19.36 1.85 -2.68
N LEU A 35 -18.48 1.29 -1.86
CA LEU A 35 -17.12 0.87 -2.22
C LEU A 35 -17.09 -0.63 -2.54
N TYR A 36 -17.88 -1.44 -1.84
CA TYR A 36 -18.07 -2.86 -2.13
C TYR A 36 -19.48 -3.29 -1.74
N GLN A 37 -20.01 -4.32 -2.38
CA GLN A 37 -21.33 -4.88 -2.10
C GLN A 37 -21.25 -6.12 -1.20
N SER A 38 -20.25 -6.96 -1.40
CA SER A 38 -20.05 -8.20 -0.65
C SER A 38 -18.59 -8.66 -0.79
N ASP A 39 -18.26 -9.82 -0.24
CA ASP A 39 -16.97 -10.47 -0.51
C ASP A 39 -16.92 -11.18 -1.88
N GLY A 40 -17.99 -11.13 -2.68
CA GLY A 40 -18.07 -11.75 -4.01
C GLY A 40 -18.45 -13.22 -4.04
N ARG A 41 -18.53 -13.91 -2.88
CA ARG A 41 -18.88 -15.34 -2.86
C ARG A 41 -20.38 -15.57 -2.99
N HIS A 42 -20.75 -16.70 -3.59
CA HIS A 42 -22.14 -17.10 -3.76
C HIS A 42 -22.48 -18.34 -2.92
N ARG A 43 -23.72 -18.42 -2.41
CA ARG A 43 -24.17 -19.53 -1.55
C ARG A 43 -24.03 -20.91 -2.21
N VAL A 44 -24.16 -20.98 -3.53
CA VAL A 44 -24.06 -22.23 -4.30
C VAL A 44 -22.62 -22.71 -4.47
N ASN A 45 -21.64 -21.79 -4.52
CA ASN A 45 -20.20 -22.08 -4.60
C ASN A 45 -19.44 -21.28 -3.53
N PRO A 46 -19.53 -21.65 -2.24
CA PRO A 46 -19.04 -20.83 -1.13
C PRO A 46 -17.52 -20.73 -1.02
N THR A 47 -16.77 -21.52 -1.81
CA THR A 47 -15.29 -21.55 -1.83
C THR A 47 -14.68 -20.68 -2.93
N GLU A 48 -15.50 -20.09 -3.80
CA GLU A 48 -15.05 -19.36 -4.98
C GLU A 48 -15.54 -17.91 -4.97
N GLY A 49 -14.79 -17.01 -5.61
CA GLY A 49 -15.21 -15.61 -5.82
C GLY A 49 -14.87 -14.64 -4.70
N TYR A 50 -14.08 -15.03 -3.69
CA TYR A 50 -13.65 -14.07 -2.67
C TYR A 50 -12.86 -12.90 -3.30
N GLY A 51 -13.26 -11.67 -2.99
CA GLY A 51 -12.66 -10.43 -3.47
C GLY A 51 -13.26 -9.87 -4.76
N THR A 52 -14.35 -10.43 -5.30
CA THR A 52 -14.96 -9.95 -6.56
C THR A 52 -16.17 -9.04 -6.37
N GLY A 53 -16.55 -8.72 -5.12
CA GLY A 53 -17.74 -7.91 -4.79
C GLY A 53 -17.50 -6.40 -4.71
N GLY A 54 -16.37 -5.90 -5.22
CA GLY A 54 -16.03 -4.49 -5.25
C GLY A 54 -16.93 -3.67 -6.20
N LEU A 55 -16.98 -2.35 -6.01
CA LEU A 55 -17.82 -1.44 -6.79
C LEU A 55 -17.03 -0.34 -7.50
N LEU A 56 -15.71 -0.27 -7.32
CA LEU A 56 -14.87 0.82 -7.80
C LEU A 56 -14.08 0.49 -9.07
N ASP A 57 -14.65 -0.31 -9.95
CA ASP A 57 -14.03 -0.67 -11.23
C ASP A 57 -13.54 0.57 -12.00
N GLY A 58 -12.40 0.42 -12.67
CA GLY A 58 -11.75 1.49 -13.44
C GLY A 58 -11.01 2.54 -12.61
N LYS A 59 -11.10 2.51 -11.27
CA LYS A 59 -10.18 3.27 -10.42
C LYS A 59 -8.83 2.57 -10.33
N LYS A 60 -7.81 3.35 -9.98
CA LYS A 60 -6.43 2.90 -9.82
C LYS A 60 -5.89 3.34 -8.46
N HIS A 61 -4.97 2.58 -7.88
CA HIS A 61 -4.20 3.00 -6.71
C HIS A 61 -2.70 2.93 -6.95
N MET A 62 -1.95 3.72 -6.19
CA MET A 62 -0.49 3.76 -6.21
C MET A 62 0.01 3.81 -4.77
N LEU A 63 1.09 3.10 -4.46
CA LEU A 63 1.76 3.23 -3.16
C LEU A 63 2.98 4.14 -3.30
N SER A 64 3.14 5.07 -2.35
CA SER A 64 4.31 5.93 -2.21
C SER A 64 4.86 5.78 -0.80
N LEU A 65 6.01 5.12 -0.68
CA LEU A 65 6.51 4.55 0.57
C LEU A 65 7.86 5.17 0.98
N THR A 66 8.16 5.16 2.28
CA THR A 66 9.47 5.55 2.80
C THR A 66 9.93 4.53 3.83
N TRP A 67 11.09 3.92 3.61
CA TRP A 67 11.65 2.88 4.46
C TRP A 67 13.12 3.16 4.79
N ASN A 68 13.55 2.76 5.98
CA ASN A 68 14.97 2.73 6.30
C ASN A 68 15.68 1.46 5.78
N ALA A 69 14.94 0.42 5.39
CA ALA A 69 15.59 -0.75 4.79
C ALA A 69 16.16 -0.35 3.41
N PRO A 70 17.36 -0.86 3.05
CA PRO A 70 17.89 -0.73 1.70
C PRO A 70 17.01 -1.51 0.71
N ILE A 71 17.08 -1.18 -0.59
CA ILE A 71 16.22 -1.83 -1.60
C ILE A 71 16.53 -3.34 -1.73
N GLU A 72 17.77 -3.73 -1.50
CA GLU A 72 18.25 -5.11 -1.58
C GLU A 72 17.55 -6.02 -0.57
N ALA A 73 17.12 -5.49 0.58
CA ALA A 73 16.35 -6.27 1.54
C ALA A 73 15.05 -6.83 0.94
N PHE A 74 14.51 -6.15 -0.09
CA PHE A 74 13.29 -6.54 -0.79
C PHE A 74 13.57 -7.40 -2.03
N THR A 75 14.72 -7.22 -2.70
CA THR A 75 14.96 -7.76 -4.05
C THR A 75 16.03 -8.85 -4.12
N ARG A 76 16.95 -8.94 -3.14
CA ARG A 76 18.05 -9.90 -3.16
C ARG A 76 17.63 -11.22 -2.51
N GLU A 77 17.94 -12.34 -3.17
CA GLU A 77 17.71 -13.66 -2.60
C GLU A 77 18.56 -13.89 -1.34
N GLY A 78 17.98 -14.54 -0.33
CA GLY A 78 18.63 -14.78 0.96
C GLY A 78 18.59 -13.60 1.94
N ASP A 79 18.17 -12.41 1.50
CA ASP A 79 17.89 -11.27 2.39
C ASP A 79 16.49 -11.40 3.04
N PHE A 80 16.18 -10.48 3.97
CA PHE A 80 15.07 -10.58 4.93
C PHE A 80 13.68 -10.80 4.31
N PHE A 81 13.36 -10.16 3.19
CA PHE A 81 12.05 -10.33 2.54
C PHE A 81 12.06 -11.36 1.43
N GLU A 82 13.07 -12.24 1.39
CA GLU A 82 13.10 -13.42 0.51
C GLU A 82 12.88 -13.08 -0.97
N ALA A 83 13.43 -11.95 -1.43
CA ALA A 83 13.27 -11.42 -2.78
C ALA A 83 11.81 -11.24 -3.26
N GLN A 84 10.84 -11.12 -2.35
CA GLN A 84 9.41 -10.94 -2.68
C GLN A 84 9.10 -9.56 -3.30
N GLY A 85 10.06 -8.64 -3.28
CA GLY A 85 9.88 -7.27 -3.74
C GLY A 85 8.99 -6.44 -2.81
N VAL A 86 8.88 -5.14 -3.12
CA VAL A 86 8.10 -4.20 -2.30
C VAL A 86 6.61 -4.53 -2.33
N ASP A 87 6.06 -4.83 -3.52
CA ASP A 87 4.64 -5.15 -3.67
C ASP A 87 4.26 -6.51 -3.06
N GLY A 88 5.22 -7.44 -2.94
CA GLY A 88 5.04 -8.69 -2.20
C GLY A 88 4.88 -8.44 -0.70
N VAL A 89 5.73 -7.59 -0.12
CA VAL A 89 5.61 -7.15 1.28
C VAL A 89 4.29 -6.40 1.52
N TYR A 90 3.84 -5.60 0.54
CA TYR A 90 2.59 -4.83 0.60
C TYR A 90 1.37 -5.53 -0.01
N LEU A 91 1.44 -6.85 -0.24
CA LEU A 91 0.36 -7.61 -0.88
C LEU A 91 -0.99 -7.41 -0.17
N HIS A 92 -1.00 -7.43 1.16
CA HIS A 92 -2.19 -7.23 1.97
C HIS A 92 -2.87 -5.86 1.70
N PHE A 93 -2.08 -4.81 1.48
CA PHE A 93 -2.59 -3.47 1.19
C PHE A 93 -3.15 -3.38 -0.23
N HIS A 94 -2.49 -4.01 -1.20
CA HIS A 94 -3.04 -4.16 -2.54
C HIS A 94 -4.35 -4.94 -2.53
N LYS A 95 -4.43 -6.04 -1.78
CA LYS A 95 -5.63 -6.86 -1.68
C LYS A 95 -6.80 -6.13 -1.02
N ALA A 96 -6.55 -5.24 -0.06
CA ALA A 96 -7.60 -4.39 0.49
C ALA A 96 -8.20 -3.46 -0.58
N ASN A 97 -7.37 -2.87 -1.46
CA ASN A 97 -7.86 -2.01 -2.57
C ASN A 97 -8.57 -2.84 -3.66
N GLU A 98 -8.04 -4.01 -4.00
CA GLU A 98 -8.68 -4.93 -4.95
C GLU A 98 -10.05 -5.40 -4.46
N PHE A 99 -10.20 -5.64 -3.16
CA PHE A 99 -11.46 -6.08 -2.57
C PHE A 99 -12.60 -5.07 -2.80
N ILE A 100 -12.29 -3.78 -2.84
CA ILE A 100 -13.27 -2.72 -3.16
C ILE A 100 -13.36 -2.42 -4.68
N GLY A 101 -12.73 -3.23 -5.53
CA GLY A 101 -12.83 -3.14 -6.99
C GLY A 101 -11.71 -2.33 -7.66
N ILE A 102 -10.72 -1.84 -6.91
CA ILE A 102 -9.56 -1.14 -7.48
C ILE A 102 -8.52 -2.18 -7.88
N THR A 103 -8.67 -2.75 -9.07
CA THR A 103 -7.82 -3.84 -9.56
C THR A 103 -6.56 -3.37 -10.28
N GLU A 104 -6.57 -2.13 -10.79
CA GLU A 104 -5.41 -1.58 -11.48
C GLU A 104 -4.42 -0.95 -10.49
N ARG A 105 -3.26 -1.61 -10.36
CA ARG A 105 -2.12 -1.15 -9.56
C ARG A 105 -1.21 -0.27 -10.43
N LEU A 106 -1.02 0.98 -10.04
CA LEU A 106 0.03 1.82 -10.61
C LEU A 106 1.38 1.44 -10.00
N PRO A 107 2.51 1.65 -10.73
CA PRO A 107 3.84 1.32 -10.23
C PRO A 107 4.09 1.93 -8.84
N THR A 108 4.53 1.11 -7.88
CA THR A 108 4.89 1.60 -6.55
C THR A 108 6.13 2.47 -6.59
N PHE A 109 6.13 3.54 -5.80
CA PHE A 109 7.28 4.39 -5.53
C PHE A 109 7.77 4.16 -4.09
N ILE A 110 9.08 4.05 -3.88
CA ILE A 110 9.68 3.86 -2.55
C ILE A 110 10.99 4.64 -2.44
N CYS A 111 11.20 5.27 -1.29
CA CYS A 111 12.51 5.76 -0.86
C CYS A 111 13.10 4.82 0.19
N ASN A 112 14.36 4.42 0.00
CA ASN A 112 15.10 3.51 0.88
C ASN A 112 16.21 4.25 1.65
N ASP A 113 16.72 3.64 2.73
CA ASP A 113 17.75 4.18 3.62
C ASP A 113 17.50 5.61 4.15
N VAL A 114 16.23 6.01 4.28
CA VAL A 114 15.84 7.40 4.56
C VAL A 114 16.28 7.93 5.94
N ILE A 115 16.75 7.08 6.86
CA ILE A 115 17.32 7.51 8.16
C ILE A 115 18.85 7.45 8.14
N LYS A 116 19.43 6.36 7.61
CA LYS A 116 20.89 6.16 7.62
C LYS A 116 21.63 6.95 6.53
N SER A 117 20.99 7.20 5.39
CA SER A 117 21.57 7.92 4.26
C SER A 117 20.52 8.79 3.56
N PRO A 118 19.97 9.81 4.25
CA PRO A 118 18.88 10.63 3.70
C PRO A 118 19.34 11.52 2.54
N ASP A 119 18.61 11.47 1.42
CA ASP A 119 18.80 12.37 0.27
C ASP A 119 17.45 12.93 -0.23
N VAL A 120 16.92 13.90 0.53
CA VAL A 120 15.61 14.51 0.26
C VAL A 120 15.52 15.17 -1.14
N PRO A 121 16.53 15.94 -1.62
CA PRO A 121 16.50 16.50 -2.96
C PRO A 121 16.35 15.43 -4.05
N LYS A 122 17.10 14.32 -3.93
CA LYS A 122 16.97 13.19 -4.85
C LYS A 122 15.59 12.56 -4.79
N TYR A 123 15.06 12.29 -3.60
CA TYR A 123 13.72 11.70 -3.45
C TYR A 123 12.63 12.54 -4.12
N ILE A 124 12.71 13.87 -4.00
CA ILE A 124 11.77 14.79 -4.66
C ILE A 124 11.91 14.70 -6.18
N ALA A 125 13.13 14.70 -6.71
CA ALA A 125 13.39 14.61 -8.15
C ALA A 125 12.91 13.26 -8.74
N ASP A 126 13.23 12.16 -8.06
CA ASP A 126 12.83 10.82 -8.45
C ASP A 126 11.30 10.66 -8.40
N TYR A 127 10.65 11.19 -7.36
CA TYR A 127 9.19 11.14 -7.23
C TYR A 127 8.49 11.95 -8.32
N LYS A 128 8.97 13.15 -8.65
CA LYS A 128 8.45 13.94 -9.77
C LYS A 128 8.58 13.20 -11.09
N THR A 129 9.73 12.58 -11.33
CA THR A 129 9.98 11.78 -12.53
C THR A 129 9.02 10.59 -12.60
N HIS A 130 8.80 9.91 -11.48
CA HIS A 130 7.85 8.82 -11.37
C HIS A 130 6.41 9.27 -11.67
N LEU A 131 5.95 10.36 -11.05
CA LEU A 131 4.60 10.88 -11.28
C LEU A 131 4.39 11.30 -12.74
N ASN A 132 5.37 11.95 -13.38
CA ASN A 132 5.28 12.29 -14.80
C ASN A 132 5.22 11.04 -15.69
N ARG A 133 5.92 9.97 -15.34
CA ARG A 133 5.84 8.69 -16.08
C ARG A 133 4.46 8.03 -15.95
N VAL A 134 3.82 8.16 -14.79
CA VAL A 134 2.57 7.47 -14.46
C VAL A 134 1.33 8.27 -14.89
N PHE A 135 1.38 9.61 -14.81
CA PHE A 135 0.24 10.50 -14.99
C PHE A 135 0.44 11.63 -16.00
N GLY A 136 1.65 11.80 -16.52
CA GLY A 136 2.02 12.87 -17.45
C GLY A 136 1.78 12.55 -18.92
#